data_AF-A0A8B8FY83-F1
#
_entry.id   AF-A0A8B8FY83-F1
#
_cell.length_a   1.000
_cell.length_b   1.000
_cell.length_c   1.000
_cell.angle_alpha   90.00
_cell.angle_beta   90.00
_cell.angle_gamma   90.00
#
_symmetry.space_group_name_H-M   'P 1'
#
loop_
_entity.id
_entity.type
_entity.pdbx_description
1 polymer ?
#
loop_
_entity_poly.entity_id
_entity_poly.type
_entity_poly.pdbx_seq_one_letter_code
_entity_poly.pdbx_strand_id
1 'polypeptide(L)'
;MNTIFDEVLQHLDSFLIIEFDYSNVNNSLDFLFRKSYKAYQSNDLTVAVLSVEAVLEKIWESLHTGSWADASDCMRKLYSHASLLKAKLLLKTPSDESMLKKAIKAVDMGLLMGNAFRNELTKTASLLCLILQQYYIESPELVYNENKLSYNNYTLHRIGDYVPALNQPSLETLSRDFLKPKLPVKITGSMKHWPAISKWKDLNYLIKLAGARLVPVEIGSSYADAEWSQKLITLEEFIKNRIVQKNEKPAYLAQHQLFNQIWMVKSQISMLG
;
A
#
# COMPACT_ATOMS: atom_id res chain seq x y z
N MET A 1 3.83 -18.12 16.74
CA MET A 1 3.39 -18.25 15.34
C MET A 1 1.88 -18.40 15.25
N ASN A 2 1.28 -19.38 15.96
CA ASN A 2 -0.17 -19.64 15.90
C ASN A 2 -1.04 -18.44 16.32
N THR A 3 -0.70 -17.70 17.37
CA THR A 3 -1.59 -16.65 17.93
C THR A 3 -1.92 -15.49 16.97
N ILE A 4 -0.94 -14.95 16.22
CA ILE A 4 -1.20 -13.86 15.25
C ILE A 4 -1.90 -14.40 14.02
N PHE A 5 -1.57 -15.62 13.60
CA PHE A 5 -2.21 -16.27 12.46
C PHE A 5 -3.70 -16.54 12.75
N ASP A 6 -4.00 -17.06 13.95
CA ASP A 6 -5.36 -17.25 14.44
C ASP A 6 -6.11 -15.92 14.55
N GLU A 7 -5.44 -14.84 15.00
CA GLU A 7 -6.02 -13.49 15.01
C GLU A 7 -6.41 -13.02 13.61
N VAL A 8 -5.58 -13.27 12.58
CA VAL A 8 -5.91 -12.93 11.18
C VAL A 8 -7.13 -13.71 10.72
N LEU A 9 -7.17 -15.02 10.97
CA LEU A 9 -8.31 -15.86 10.56
C LEU A 9 -9.60 -15.42 11.25
N GLN A 10 -9.56 -15.18 12.56
CA GLN A 10 -10.71 -14.69 13.33
C GLN A 10 -11.18 -13.31 12.84
N HIS A 11 -10.24 -12.40 12.56
CA HIS A 11 -10.55 -11.10 11.99
C HIS A 11 -11.20 -11.24 10.62
N LEU A 12 -10.73 -12.14 9.75
CA LEU A 12 -11.36 -12.40 8.45
C LEU A 12 -12.75 -13.05 8.58
N ASP A 13 -12.94 -13.95 9.54
CA ASP A 13 -14.24 -14.59 9.81
C ASP A 13 -15.33 -13.57 10.16
N SER A 14 -15.04 -12.56 10.98
CA SER A 14 -16.07 -11.62 11.43
C SER A 14 -16.67 -10.76 10.31
N PHE A 15 -15.95 -10.56 9.21
CA PHE A 15 -16.43 -9.72 8.09
C PHE A 15 -17.03 -10.53 6.94
N LEU A 16 -16.63 -11.79 6.79
CA LEU A 16 -17.18 -12.67 5.75
C LEU A 16 -18.61 -13.14 6.03
N ILE A 17 -19.07 -13.03 7.28
CA ILE A 17 -20.43 -13.39 7.70
C ILE A 17 -21.43 -12.27 7.43
N ILE A 18 -20.96 -11.04 7.16
CA ILE A 18 -21.84 -9.89 6.98
C ILE A 18 -22.59 -10.05 5.65
N GLU A 19 -23.91 -10.22 5.72
CA GLU A 19 -24.77 -10.13 4.55
C GLU A 19 -24.67 -8.72 3.98
N PHE A 20 -24.12 -8.63 2.77
CA PHE A 20 -24.01 -7.38 2.05
C PHE A 20 -25.09 -7.29 0.98
N ASP A 21 -25.66 -6.10 0.87
CA ASP A 21 -26.57 -5.79 -0.23
C ASP A 21 -25.77 -5.57 -1.53
N TYR A 22 -25.83 -6.59 -2.38
CA TYR A 22 -25.30 -6.59 -3.75
C TYR A 22 -26.42 -6.49 -4.79
N SER A 23 -27.60 -5.98 -4.43
CA SER A 23 -28.79 -5.92 -5.31
C SER A 23 -28.55 -5.32 -6.69
N ASN A 24 -27.54 -4.45 -6.83
CA ASN A 24 -27.16 -3.82 -8.10
C ASN A 24 -25.97 -4.50 -8.81
N VAL A 25 -25.43 -5.59 -8.26
CA VAL A 25 -24.39 -6.41 -8.91
C VAL A 25 -25.07 -7.36 -9.89
N ASN A 26 -24.41 -7.66 -11.01
CA ASN A 26 -24.86 -8.69 -11.93
C ASN A 26 -25.10 -10.02 -11.18
N ASN A 27 -26.30 -10.60 -11.33
CA ASN A 27 -26.73 -11.83 -10.66
C ASN A 27 -25.71 -12.97 -10.76
N SER A 28 -24.98 -13.08 -11.88
CA SER A 28 -23.95 -14.10 -12.07
C SER A 28 -22.74 -13.91 -11.14
N LEU A 29 -22.35 -12.66 -10.85
CA LEU A 29 -21.23 -12.36 -9.95
C LEU A 29 -21.61 -12.58 -8.49
N ASP A 30 -22.81 -12.18 -8.08
CA ASP A 30 -23.33 -12.49 -6.74
C ASP A 30 -23.44 -14.01 -6.55
N PHE A 31 -23.97 -14.73 -7.54
CA PHE A 31 -24.02 -16.19 -7.53
C PHE A 31 -22.64 -16.83 -7.37
N LEU A 32 -21.64 -16.40 -8.15
CA LEU A 32 -20.28 -16.93 -8.08
C LEU A 32 -19.62 -16.63 -6.72
N PHE A 33 -19.83 -15.43 -6.17
CA PHE A 33 -19.32 -15.08 -4.85
C PHE A 33 -19.95 -15.96 -3.75
N ARG A 34 -21.28 -16.11 -3.76
CA ARG A 34 -22.00 -17.00 -2.82
C ARG A 34 -21.58 -18.46 -3.00
N LYS A 35 -21.35 -18.91 -4.24
CA LYS A 35 -20.82 -20.25 -4.53
C LYS A 35 -19.43 -20.43 -3.92
N SER A 36 -18.55 -19.44 -4.06
CA SER A 36 -17.23 -19.47 -3.44
C SER A 36 -17.32 -19.58 -1.91
N TYR A 37 -18.18 -18.76 -1.29
CA TYR A 37 -18.34 -18.76 0.16
C TYR A 37 -18.94 -20.08 0.68
N LYS A 38 -19.95 -20.64 0.01
CA LYS A 38 -20.51 -21.95 0.35
C LYS A 38 -19.48 -23.07 0.19
N ALA A 39 -18.71 -23.07 -0.90
CA ALA A 39 -17.64 -24.04 -1.11
C ALA A 39 -16.57 -23.94 -0.01
N TYR A 40 -16.23 -22.72 0.41
CA TYR A 40 -15.36 -22.49 1.58
C TYR A 40 -15.93 -23.12 2.85
N GLN A 41 -17.22 -22.92 3.15
CA GLN A 41 -17.88 -23.51 4.33
C GLN A 41 -17.90 -25.04 4.28
N SER A 42 -18.01 -25.64 3.09
CA SER A 42 -17.94 -27.08 2.86
C SER A 42 -16.51 -27.62 2.71
N ASN A 43 -15.48 -26.80 2.91
CA ASN A 43 -14.06 -27.14 2.77
C ASN A 43 -13.64 -27.60 1.35
N ASP A 44 -14.41 -27.23 0.32
CA ASP A 44 -14.03 -27.39 -1.09
C ASP A 44 -13.19 -26.17 -1.53
N LEU A 45 -11.91 -26.19 -1.17
CA LEU A 45 -10.99 -25.07 -1.41
C LEU A 45 -10.78 -24.81 -2.91
N THR A 46 -10.81 -25.84 -3.75
CA THR A 46 -10.62 -25.72 -5.20
C THR A 46 -11.76 -24.90 -5.81
N VAL A 47 -13.02 -25.27 -5.53
CA VAL A 47 -14.17 -24.52 -6.04
C VAL A 47 -14.23 -23.12 -5.43
N ALA A 48 -13.88 -22.98 -4.15
CA ALA A 48 -13.86 -21.69 -3.48
C ALA A 48 -12.88 -20.72 -4.15
N VAL A 49 -11.63 -21.15 -4.37
CA VAL A 49 -10.59 -20.33 -5.00
C VAL A 49 -10.97 -19.96 -6.44
N LEU A 50 -11.31 -20.95 -7.28
CA LEU A 50 -11.66 -20.69 -8.68
C LEU A 50 -12.85 -19.73 -8.81
N SER A 51 -13.86 -19.89 -7.95
CA SER A 51 -15.05 -19.04 -8.01
C SER A 51 -14.77 -17.60 -7.56
N VAL A 52 -13.96 -17.37 -6.51
CA VAL A 52 -13.62 -16.00 -6.08
C VAL A 52 -12.67 -15.32 -7.05
N GLU A 53 -11.77 -16.07 -7.69
CA GLU A 53 -10.88 -15.54 -8.72
C GLU A 53 -11.65 -15.07 -9.95
N ALA A 54 -12.61 -15.86 -10.42
CA ALA A 54 -13.49 -15.46 -11.51
C ALA A 54 -14.28 -14.18 -11.19
N VAL A 55 -14.74 -14.01 -9.95
CA VAL A 55 -15.41 -12.76 -9.50
C VAL A 55 -14.45 -11.57 -9.57
N LEU A 56 -13.25 -11.72 -9.00
CA LEU A 56 -12.26 -10.64 -8.97
C LEU A 56 -11.78 -10.26 -10.38
N GLU A 57 -11.50 -11.23 -11.24
CA GLU A 57 -11.11 -11.00 -12.63
C GLU A 57 -12.21 -10.28 -13.40
N LYS A 58 -13.46 -10.74 -13.26
CA LYS A 58 -14.56 -10.14 -14.02
C LYS A 58 -14.85 -8.71 -13.60
N ILE A 59 -14.79 -8.42 -12.30
CA ILE A 59 -14.94 -7.06 -11.80
C ILE A 59 -13.74 -6.21 -12.24
N TRP A 60 -12.51 -6.74 -12.15
CA TRP A 60 -11.31 -6.01 -12.59
C TRP A 60 -11.41 -5.62 -14.07
N GLU A 61 -11.80 -6.53 -14.96
CA GLU A 61 -12.05 -6.24 -16.38
C GLU A 61 -13.08 -5.12 -16.55
N SER A 62 -14.19 -5.20 -15.81
CA SER A 62 -15.25 -4.21 -15.87
C SER A 62 -14.78 -2.83 -15.41
N LEU A 63 -13.95 -2.76 -14.37
CA LEU A 63 -13.40 -1.50 -13.86
C LEU A 63 -12.39 -0.85 -14.81
N HIS A 64 -11.75 -1.64 -15.68
CA HIS A 64 -10.82 -1.17 -16.70
C HIS A 64 -11.49 -0.98 -18.07
N THR A 65 -12.80 -1.22 -18.17
CA THR A 65 -13.59 -0.98 -19.37
C THR A 65 -14.43 0.29 -19.18
N GLY A 66 -13.95 1.41 -19.73
CA GLY A 66 -14.62 2.72 -19.62
C GLY A 66 -13.91 3.70 -18.68
N SER A 67 -14.59 4.77 -18.29
CA SER A 67 -14.06 5.77 -17.37
C SER A 67 -14.16 5.28 -15.92
N TRP A 68 -13.11 5.48 -15.13
CA TRP A 68 -13.10 5.14 -13.70
C TRP A 68 -14.19 5.89 -12.91
N ALA A 69 -14.63 7.06 -13.37
CA ALA A 69 -15.71 7.81 -12.74
C ALA A 69 -17.05 7.06 -12.76
N ASP A 70 -17.24 6.16 -13.74
CA ASP A 70 -18.45 5.36 -13.92
C ASP A 70 -18.34 3.98 -13.23
N ALA A 71 -17.23 3.74 -12.51
CA ALA A 71 -17.00 2.49 -11.81
C ALA A 71 -18.10 2.23 -10.76
N SER A 72 -18.88 1.18 -11.01
CA SER A 72 -20.02 0.81 -10.17
C SER A 72 -19.64 0.60 -8.70
N ASP A 73 -20.31 1.33 -7.81
CA ASP A 73 -20.12 1.26 -6.36
C ASP A 73 -20.32 -0.18 -5.83
N CYS A 74 -21.36 -0.87 -6.28
CA CYS A 74 -21.65 -2.24 -5.82
C CYS A 74 -20.57 -3.25 -6.27
N MET A 75 -19.99 -3.07 -7.46
CA MET A 75 -18.88 -3.90 -7.95
C MET A 75 -17.62 -3.67 -7.13
N ARG A 76 -17.32 -2.41 -6.78
CA ARG A 76 -16.17 -2.07 -5.92
C ARG A 76 -16.34 -2.60 -4.50
N LYS A 77 -17.56 -2.58 -3.96
CA LYS A 77 -17.90 -3.22 -2.67
C LYS A 77 -17.67 -4.73 -2.73
N LEU A 78 -18.16 -5.38 -3.79
CA LEU A 78 -17.96 -6.81 -3.98
C LEU A 78 -16.49 -7.17 -4.16
N TYR A 79 -15.71 -6.34 -4.87
CA TYR A 79 -14.26 -6.53 -5.03
C TYR A 79 -13.55 -6.53 -3.66
N SER A 80 -13.86 -5.56 -2.79
CA SER A 80 -13.32 -5.53 -1.42
C SER A 80 -13.64 -6.82 -0.64
N HIS A 81 -14.89 -7.31 -0.75
CA HIS A 81 -15.31 -8.51 -0.02
C HIS A 81 -14.67 -9.79 -0.58
N ALA A 82 -14.64 -9.93 -1.90
CA ALA A 82 -13.97 -11.02 -2.61
C ALA A 82 -12.47 -11.06 -2.31
N SER A 83 -11.81 -9.91 -2.17
CA SER A 83 -10.42 -9.81 -1.74
C SER A 83 -10.18 -10.37 -0.33
N LEU A 84 -11.08 -10.11 0.62
CA LEU A 84 -11.01 -10.70 1.97
C LEU A 84 -11.16 -12.23 1.92
N LEU A 85 -12.12 -12.73 1.13
CA LEU A 85 -12.34 -14.17 0.97
C LEU A 85 -11.14 -14.84 0.31
N LYS A 86 -10.59 -14.25 -0.76
CA LYS A 86 -9.38 -14.75 -1.44
C LYS A 86 -8.19 -14.79 -0.49
N ALA A 87 -7.96 -13.72 0.28
CA ALA A 87 -6.89 -13.69 1.27
C ALA A 87 -7.04 -14.84 2.27
N LYS A 88 -8.25 -15.07 2.77
CA LYS A 88 -8.52 -16.18 3.71
C LYS A 88 -8.27 -17.56 3.11
N LEU A 89 -8.73 -17.79 1.88
CA LEU A 89 -8.52 -19.06 1.18
C LEU A 89 -7.03 -19.37 0.98
N LEU A 90 -6.23 -18.35 0.67
CA LEU A 90 -4.77 -18.48 0.55
C LEU A 90 -4.09 -18.82 1.88
N LEU A 91 -4.70 -18.49 3.03
CA LEU A 91 -4.20 -18.86 4.36
C LEU A 91 -4.64 -20.27 4.79
N LYS A 92 -5.63 -20.88 4.13
CA LYS A 92 -6.06 -22.26 4.44
C LYS A 92 -5.16 -23.33 3.82
N THR A 93 -4.39 -22.98 2.81
CA THR A 93 -3.28 -23.79 2.29
C THR A 93 -2.03 -23.63 3.16
N PRO A 94 -1.04 -24.56 3.10
CA PRO A 94 0.20 -24.42 3.85
C PRO A 94 0.80 -23.03 3.68
N SER A 95 0.90 -22.30 4.80
CA SER A 95 1.31 -20.89 4.79
C SER A 95 2.83 -20.80 4.74
N ASP A 96 3.36 -20.77 3.53
CA ASP A 96 4.73 -20.36 3.27
C ASP A 96 4.80 -18.86 2.95
N GLU A 97 6.03 -18.35 2.83
CA GLU A 97 6.29 -16.95 2.48
C GLU A 97 5.57 -16.53 1.18
N SER A 98 5.47 -17.43 0.20
CA SER A 98 4.83 -17.19 -1.10
C SER A 98 3.33 -16.99 -0.96
N MET A 99 2.65 -17.84 -0.19
CA MET A 99 1.22 -17.73 0.05
C MET A 99 0.86 -16.49 0.87
N LEU A 100 1.69 -16.13 1.85
CA LEU A 100 1.54 -14.86 2.59
C LEU A 100 1.65 -13.64 1.66
N LYS A 101 2.65 -13.61 0.77
CA LYS A 101 2.79 -12.53 -0.23
C LYS A 101 1.59 -12.47 -1.17
N LYS A 102 1.05 -13.62 -1.61
CA LYS A 102 -0.18 -13.67 -2.43
C LYS A 102 -1.41 -13.16 -1.65
N ALA A 103 -1.53 -13.48 -0.37
CA ALA A 103 -2.62 -12.99 0.47
C ALA A 103 -2.54 -11.47 0.67
N ILE A 104 -1.34 -10.93 0.97
CA ILE A 104 -1.10 -9.47 1.04
C ILE A 104 -1.47 -8.81 -0.28
N LYS A 105 -1.05 -9.38 -1.42
CA LYS A 105 -1.41 -8.88 -2.75
C LYS A 105 -2.94 -8.84 -2.95
N ALA A 106 -3.67 -9.89 -2.58
CA ALA A 106 -5.12 -9.92 -2.69
C ALA A 106 -5.80 -8.82 -1.86
N VAL A 107 -5.30 -8.57 -0.64
CA VAL A 107 -5.77 -7.51 0.25
C VAL A 107 -5.47 -6.12 -0.30
N ASP A 108 -4.24 -5.86 -0.76
CA ASP A 108 -3.87 -4.56 -1.33
C ASP A 108 -4.65 -4.26 -2.62
N MET A 109 -4.92 -5.27 -3.47
CA MET A 109 -5.82 -5.11 -4.60
C MET A 109 -7.24 -4.71 -4.14
N GLY A 110 -7.72 -5.27 -3.03
CA GLY A 110 -9.00 -4.88 -2.43
C GLY A 110 -9.01 -3.42 -1.96
N LEU A 111 -7.91 -2.93 -1.39
CA LEU A 111 -7.76 -1.53 -0.96
C LEU A 111 -7.69 -0.54 -2.13
N LEU A 112 -7.11 -0.97 -3.25
CA LEU A 112 -6.90 -0.16 -4.44
C LEU A 112 -8.14 -0.12 -5.34
N MET A 113 -8.73 -1.28 -5.63
CA MET A 113 -9.86 -1.38 -6.58
C MET A 113 -11.20 -1.16 -5.88
N GLY A 114 -11.31 -1.61 -4.62
CA GLY A 114 -12.54 -1.56 -3.87
C GLY A 114 -12.81 -0.23 -3.16
N ASN A 115 -13.93 -0.17 -2.45
CA ASN A 115 -14.33 1.00 -1.66
C ASN A 115 -15.03 0.63 -0.34
N ALA A 116 -15.14 -0.66 -0.02
CA ALA A 116 -15.64 -1.15 1.27
C ALA A 116 -14.51 -1.80 2.08
N PHE A 117 -14.80 -2.08 3.35
CA PHE A 117 -13.94 -2.84 4.26
C PHE A 117 -12.51 -2.29 4.39
N ARG A 118 -12.32 -0.97 4.26
CA ARG A 118 -10.98 -0.35 4.22
C ARG A 118 -10.20 -0.61 5.51
N ASN A 119 -10.84 -0.51 6.67
CA ASN A 119 -10.18 -0.73 7.95
C ASN A 119 -9.79 -2.20 8.13
N GLU A 120 -10.68 -3.09 7.71
CA GLU A 120 -10.56 -4.53 7.78
C GLU A 120 -9.42 -5.01 6.89
N LEU A 121 -9.39 -4.56 5.63
CA LEU A 121 -8.32 -4.84 4.69
C LEU A 121 -6.98 -4.27 5.18
N THR A 122 -6.94 -3.02 5.66
CA THR A 122 -5.70 -2.43 6.21
C THR A 122 -5.19 -3.21 7.41
N LYS A 123 -6.08 -3.62 8.32
CA LYS A 123 -5.70 -4.44 9.49
C LYS A 123 -5.18 -5.80 9.05
N THR A 124 -5.88 -6.50 8.16
CA THR A 124 -5.45 -7.80 7.60
C THR A 124 -4.07 -7.70 6.96
N ALA A 125 -3.85 -6.73 6.07
CA ALA A 125 -2.56 -6.54 5.41
C ALA A 125 -1.41 -6.36 6.41
N SER A 126 -1.68 -5.66 7.51
CA SER A 126 -0.67 -5.36 8.51
C SER A 126 -0.34 -6.55 9.39
N LEU A 127 -1.36 -7.32 9.81
CA LEU A 127 -1.14 -8.57 10.52
C LEU A 127 -0.39 -9.58 9.64
N LEU A 128 -0.73 -9.66 8.34
CA LEU A 128 0.00 -10.50 7.40
C LEU A 128 1.47 -10.06 7.23
N CYS A 129 1.74 -8.76 7.19
CA CYS A 129 3.12 -8.24 7.21
C CYS A 129 3.86 -8.63 8.50
N LEU A 130 3.21 -8.58 9.67
CA LEU A 130 3.81 -9.02 10.94
C LEU A 130 4.15 -10.52 10.94
N ILE A 131 3.33 -11.35 10.31
CA ILE A 131 3.63 -12.78 10.15
C ILE A 131 4.80 -12.95 9.17
N LEU A 132 4.77 -12.26 8.02
CA LEU A 132 5.81 -12.34 7.00
C LEU A 132 7.19 -11.92 7.53
N GLN A 133 7.24 -10.95 8.46
CA GLN A 133 8.48 -10.52 9.11
C GLN A 133 9.23 -11.65 9.82
N GLN A 134 8.54 -12.73 10.21
CA GLN A 134 9.16 -13.90 10.85
C GLN A 134 9.96 -14.76 9.87
N TYR A 135 9.64 -14.67 8.57
CA TYR A 135 10.38 -15.34 7.49
C TYR A 135 11.54 -14.48 6.98
N TYR A 136 11.66 -13.23 7.43
CA TYR A 136 12.71 -12.34 6.99
C TYR A 136 14.06 -12.81 7.55
N ILE A 137 14.91 -13.33 6.67
CA ILE A 137 16.31 -13.61 6.96
C ILE A 137 17.08 -12.30 6.82
N GLU A 138 17.96 -11.99 7.77
CA GLU A 138 18.86 -10.84 7.65
C GLU A 138 19.65 -10.92 6.34
N SER A 139 19.34 -10.01 5.44
CA SER A 139 20.08 -9.79 4.21
C SER A 139 21.23 -8.82 4.48
N PRO A 140 22.31 -8.85 3.67
CA PRO A 140 23.33 -7.81 3.71
C PRO A 140 22.69 -6.42 3.68
N GLU A 141 23.29 -5.45 4.38
CA GLU A 141 22.81 -4.08 4.37
C GLU A 141 22.64 -3.59 2.93
N LEU A 142 21.41 -3.24 2.57
CA LEU A 142 21.14 -2.54 1.33
C LEU A 142 21.57 -1.09 1.53
N VAL A 143 22.89 -0.88 1.44
CA VAL A 143 23.48 0.44 1.51
C VAL A 143 23.09 1.19 0.24
N TYR A 144 22.28 2.24 0.39
CA TYR A 144 22.14 3.23 -0.65
C TYR A 144 23.51 3.87 -0.85
N ASN A 145 24.13 3.60 -2.00
CA ASN A 145 25.46 4.11 -2.30
C ASN A 145 25.35 5.61 -2.65
N GLU A 146 25.40 6.47 -1.61
CA GLU A 146 25.33 7.94 -1.76
C GLU A 146 26.39 8.45 -2.75
N ASN A 147 27.55 7.76 -2.82
CA ASN A 147 28.67 8.08 -3.71
C ASN A 147 28.36 7.95 -5.20
N LYS A 148 27.21 7.36 -5.58
CA LYS A 148 26.74 7.25 -6.97
C LYS A 148 25.70 8.31 -7.35
N LEU A 149 25.32 9.19 -6.43
CA LEU A 149 24.88 10.50 -6.85
C LEU A 149 26.15 11.20 -7.34
N SER A 150 26.44 11.12 -8.64
CA SER A 150 26.92 12.36 -9.22
C SER A 150 25.80 13.34 -8.90
N TYR A 151 26.02 14.19 -7.90
CA TYR A 151 25.68 15.57 -8.12
C TYR A 151 26.47 15.93 -9.38
N ASN A 152 25.94 15.55 -10.56
CA ASN A 152 26.03 16.43 -11.70
C ASN A 152 25.71 17.76 -11.07
N ASN A 153 26.69 18.66 -11.10
CA ASN A 153 26.53 20.04 -10.71
C ASN A 153 25.49 20.61 -11.68
N TYR A 154 24.23 20.16 -11.56
CA TYR A 154 23.08 20.91 -11.91
C TYR A 154 23.22 22.07 -10.94
N THR A 155 23.81 23.14 -11.45
CA THR A 155 23.61 24.46 -10.91
C THR A 155 22.10 24.59 -10.90
N LEU A 156 21.48 24.26 -9.76
CA LEU A 156 20.13 24.68 -9.43
C LEU A 156 20.25 26.19 -9.52
N HIS A 157 19.95 26.74 -10.70
CA HIS A 157 19.75 28.15 -10.89
C HIS A 157 18.66 28.47 -9.87
N ARG A 158 19.05 29.06 -8.73
CA ARG A 158 18.13 29.52 -7.70
C ARG A 158 17.38 30.70 -8.30
N ILE A 159 16.47 30.40 -9.21
CA ILE A 159 15.52 31.35 -9.74
C ILE A 159 14.39 31.31 -8.71
N GLY A 160 14.51 32.14 -7.69
CA GLY A 160 13.55 32.24 -6.60
C GLY A 160 14.13 32.97 -5.39
N ASP A 161 13.26 33.72 -4.70
CA ASP A 161 13.60 34.42 -3.47
C ASP A 161 14.02 33.43 -2.37
N TYR A 162 14.89 33.90 -1.47
CA TYR A 162 15.33 33.14 -0.31
C TYR A 162 14.15 32.79 0.59
N VAL A 163 13.94 31.49 0.86
CA VAL A 163 12.96 31.02 1.85
C VAL A 163 13.59 31.07 3.24
N PRO A 164 13.06 31.87 4.18
CA PRO A 164 13.61 31.99 5.53
C PRO A 164 13.53 30.66 6.29
N ALA A 165 14.53 30.41 7.14
CA ALA A 165 14.60 29.21 7.96
C ALA A 165 14.48 29.56 9.45
N LEU A 166 13.57 28.90 10.15
CA LEU A 166 13.35 29.07 11.59
C LEU A 166 13.53 27.74 12.32
N ASN A 167 14.32 27.74 13.39
CA ASN A 167 14.49 26.57 14.24
C ASN A 167 13.41 26.58 15.33
N GLN A 168 12.48 25.62 15.26
CA GLN A 168 11.42 25.41 16.25
C GLN A 168 10.68 26.71 16.66
N PRO A 169 10.10 27.47 15.70
CA PRO A 169 9.37 28.69 16.03
C PRO A 169 8.13 28.39 16.86
N SER A 170 7.68 29.37 17.65
CA SER A 170 6.39 29.28 18.35
C SER A 170 5.24 29.29 17.33
N LEU A 171 4.08 28.75 17.72
CA LEU A 171 2.89 28.73 16.85
C LEU A 171 2.42 30.15 16.53
N GLU A 172 2.55 31.09 17.46
CA GLU A 172 2.21 32.51 17.27
C GLU A 172 3.10 33.16 16.22
N THR A 173 4.41 32.90 16.30
CA THR A 173 5.40 33.42 15.33
C THR A 173 5.11 32.84 13.95
N LEU A 174 4.91 31.53 13.86
CA LEU A 174 4.56 30.86 12.61
C LEU A 174 3.24 31.40 12.03
N SER A 175 2.23 31.61 12.87
CA SER A 175 0.91 32.10 12.47
C SER A 175 0.95 33.54 11.95
N ARG A 176 1.53 34.45 12.75
CA ARG A 176 1.57 35.89 12.46
C ARG A 176 2.44 36.20 11.24
N ASP A 177 3.64 35.61 11.19
CA ASP A 177 4.68 36.05 10.26
C ASP A 177 4.68 35.25 8.94
N PHE A 178 4.11 34.04 8.92
CA PHE A 178 4.17 33.15 7.75
C PHE A 178 2.82 32.59 7.30
N LEU A 179 2.00 32.02 8.19
CA LEU A 179 0.73 31.39 7.79
C LEU A 179 -0.32 32.43 7.35
N LYS A 180 -0.59 33.47 8.16
CA LYS A 180 -1.56 34.53 7.80
C LYS A 180 -1.13 35.29 6.54
N PRO A 181 0.16 35.68 6.38
CA PRO A 181 0.62 36.33 5.15
C PRO A 181 0.81 35.38 3.97
N LYS A 182 0.69 34.05 4.17
CA LYS A 182 0.90 32.99 3.17
C LYS A 182 2.33 32.98 2.58
N LEU A 183 3.32 33.22 3.43
CA LEU A 183 4.73 33.21 3.05
C LEU A 183 5.38 31.85 3.32
N PRO A 184 6.23 31.34 2.40
CA PRO A 184 6.95 30.09 2.62
C PRO A 184 7.98 30.25 3.75
N VAL A 185 8.14 29.20 4.55
CA VAL A 185 9.15 29.13 5.61
C VAL A 185 9.67 27.71 5.77
N LYS A 186 10.98 27.56 5.99
CA LYS A 186 11.62 26.29 6.32
C LYS A 186 11.68 26.13 7.84
N ILE A 187 10.93 25.19 8.39
CA ILE A 187 10.99 24.85 9.82
C ILE A 187 12.07 23.78 10.06
N THR A 188 13.01 24.06 10.95
CA THR A 188 14.08 23.13 11.35
C THR A 188 13.94 22.71 12.81
N GLY A 189 14.56 21.59 13.18
CA GLY A 189 14.62 21.11 14.57
C GLY A 189 13.38 20.37 15.08
N SER A 190 12.19 20.62 14.54
CA SER A 190 10.94 20.08 15.09
C SER A 190 10.76 18.56 14.93
N MET A 191 11.36 17.94 13.91
CA MET A 191 11.18 16.51 13.59
C MET A 191 12.31 15.61 14.12
N LYS A 192 13.26 16.15 14.91
CA LYS A 192 14.45 15.41 15.39
C LYS A 192 14.13 14.13 16.17
N HIS A 193 12.97 14.10 16.85
CA HIS A 193 12.54 13.00 17.69
C HIS A 193 11.80 11.89 16.91
N TRP A 194 11.52 12.08 15.61
CA TRP A 194 10.81 11.07 14.82
C TRP A 194 11.67 9.82 14.63
N PRO A 195 11.17 8.62 14.98
CA PRO A 195 11.87 7.36 14.70
C PRO A 195 12.23 7.19 13.22
N ALA A 196 11.45 7.77 12.31
CA ALA A 196 11.70 7.74 10.87
C ALA A 196 13.09 8.27 10.48
N ILE A 197 13.62 9.28 11.21
CA ILE A 197 14.91 9.92 10.89
C ILE A 197 16.08 8.94 11.01
N SER A 198 16.03 7.98 11.94
CA SER A 198 17.05 6.96 12.10
C SER A 198 16.69 5.66 11.37
N LYS A 199 15.45 5.16 11.54
CA LYS A 199 15.05 3.84 11.05
C LYS A 199 14.92 3.74 9.55
N TRP A 200 14.45 4.80 8.87
CA TRP A 200 14.19 4.72 7.42
C TRP A 200 15.46 4.84 6.57
N LYS A 201 16.61 5.12 7.19
CA LYS A 201 17.91 5.06 6.52
C LYS A 201 18.29 3.62 6.15
N ASP A 202 17.83 2.65 6.95
CA ASP A 202 17.96 1.24 6.63
C ASP A 202 16.83 0.81 5.68
N LEU A 203 17.20 0.55 4.42
CA LEU A 203 16.26 0.07 3.42
C LEU A 203 15.77 -1.35 3.71
N ASN A 204 16.58 -2.20 4.36
CA ASN A 204 16.14 -3.53 4.80
C ASN A 204 15.05 -3.41 5.86
N TYR A 205 15.12 -2.42 6.75
CA TYR A 205 14.04 -2.15 7.69
C TYR A 205 12.71 -1.86 6.98
N LEU A 206 12.71 -1.03 5.93
CA LEU A 206 11.50 -0.73 5.14
C LEU A 206 10.96 -1.97 4.39
N ILE A 207 11.85 -2.76 3.80
CA ILE A 207 11.49 -4.01 3.12
C ILE A 207 10.91 -5.03 4.12
N LYS A 208 11.54 -5.18 5.29
CA LYS A 208 11.03 -6.06 6.34
C LYS A 208 9.66 -5.59 6.82
N LEU A 209 9.48 -4.28 7.01
CA LEU A 209 8.24 -3.71 7.51
C LEU A 209 7.08 -3.86 6.54
N ALA A 210 7.33 -3.62 5.25
CA ALA A 210 6.28 -3.36 4.27
C ALA A 210 6.63 -3.78 2.83
N GLY A 211 7.71 -4.52 2.61
CA GLY A 211 8.23 -4.87 1.29
C GLY A 211 7.24 -5.60 0.39
N ALA A 212 6.38 -6.45 0.97
CA ALA A 212 5.35 -7.18 0.23
C ALA A 212 4.12 -6.33 -0.15
N ARG A 213 4.01 -5.09 0.35
CA ARG A 213 2.87 -4.21 0.06
C ARG A 213 2.97 -3.69 -1.36
N LEU A 214 1.83 -3.65 -2.06
CA LEU A 214 1.75 -3.06 -3.39
C LEU A 214 1.71 -1.53 -3.31
N VAL A 215 2.50 -0.87 -4.13
CA VAL A 215 2.60 0.59 -4.20
C VAL A 215 2.52 1.06 -5.65
N PRO A 216 1.80 2.16 -5.93
CA PRO A 216 1.82 2.78 -7.25
C PRO A 216 3.17 3.47 -7.45
N VAL A 217 3.79 3.20 -8.59
CA VAL A 217 5.07 3.79 -8.99
C VAL A 217 4.90 4.40 -10.37
N GLU A 218 5.20 5.70 -10.45
CA GLU A 218 5.33 6.42 -11.72
C GLU A 218 6.69 6.14 -12.33
N ILE A 219 6.75 5.86 -13.63
CA ILE A 219 7.97 5.55 -14.37
C ILE A 219 8.06 6.52 -15.54
N GLY A 220 9.18 7.26 -15.64
CA GLY A 220 9.39 8.34 -16.59
C GLY A 220 9.94 9.60 -15.92
N SER A 221 10.44 10.55 -16.70
CA SER A 221 11.01 11.80 -16.18
C SER A 221 9.94 12.82 -15.74
N SER A 222 8.81 12.89 -16.43
CA SER A 222 7.70 13.79 -16.16
C SER A 222 6.37 13.18 -16.59
N TYR A 223 5.26 13.55 -15.93
CA TYR A 223 3.91 13.17 -16.35
C TYR A 223 3.52 13.69 -17.74
N ALA A 224 4.25 14.67 -18.26
CA ALA A 224 4.06 15.22 -19.60
C ALA A 224 4.79 14.42 -20.70
N ASP A 225 5.65 13.46 -20.32
CA ASP A 225 6.41 12.67 -21.28
C ASP A 225 5.55 11.53 -21.84
N ALA A 226 5.62 11.29 -23.15
CA ALA A 226 4.86 10.23 -23.83
C ALA A 226 5.20 8.81 -23.33
N GLU A 227 6.37 8.64 -22.71
CA GLU A 227 6.81 7.37 -22.12
C GLU A 227 6.43 7.21 -20.64
N TRP A 228 5.76 8.21 -20.05
CA TRP A 228 5.29 8.14 -18.68
C TRP A 228 4.25 7.04 -18.52
N SER A 229 4.39 6.25 -17.47
CA SER A 229 3.43 5.22 -17.12
C SER A 229 3.37 5.02 -15.61
N GLN A 230 2.26 4.45 -15.14
CA GLN A 230 2.10 4.05 -13.75
C GLN A 230 2.04 2.53 -13.68
N LYS A 231 2.82 1.94 -12.77
CA LYS A 231 2.80 0.50 -12.47
C LYS A 231 2.51 0.25 -11.01
N LEU A 232 1.88 -0.89 -10.76
CA LEU A 232 1.66 -1.39 -9.41
C LEU A 232 2.66 -2.52 -9.14
N ILE A 233 3.67 -2.22 -8.34
CA ILE A 233 4.75 -3.15 -7.97
C ILE A 233 4.86 -3.26 -6.45
N THR A 234 5.64 -4.20 -5.93
CA THR A 234 5.87 -4.27 -4.49
C THR A 234 6.86 -3.19 -4.03
N LEU A 235 6.76 -2.76 -2.78
CA LEU A 235 7.71 -1.83 -2.19
C LEU A 235 9.15 -2.41 -2.21
N GLU A 236 9.28 -3.71 -2.00
CA GLU A 236 10.56 -4.43 -2.11
C GLU A 236 11.15 -4.32 -3.53
N GLU A 237 10.33 -4.57 -4.55
CA GLU A 237 10.74 -4.45 -5.95
C GLU A 237 11.16 -3.02 -6.29
N PHE A 238 10.39 -2.02 -5.84
CA PHE A 238 10.74 -0.61 -6.01
C PHE A 238 12.11 -0.29 -5.39
N ILE A 239 12.33 -0.66 -4.13
CA ILE A 239 13.59 -0.37 -3.43
C ILE A 239 14.77 -1.07 -4.09
N LYS A 240 14.68 -2.39 -4.34
CA LYS A 240 15.78 -3.18 -4.88
C LYS A 240 16.13 -2.77 -6.32
N ASN A 241 15.12 -2.63 -7.18
CA ASN A 241 15.37 -2.47 -8.62
C ASN A 241 15.53 -1.00 -9.03
N ARG A 242 14.79 -0.08 -8.40
CA ARG A 242 14.78 1.36 -8.78
C ARG A 242 15.73 2.21 -7.96
N ILE A 243 15.87 1.92 -6.66
CA ILE A 243 16.68 2.74 -5.75
C ILE A 243 18.11 2.22 -5.66
N VAL A 244 18.29 0.92 -5.37
CA VAL A 244 19.62 0.31 -5.18
C VAL A 244 20.32 0.05 -6.51
N GLN A 245 19.65 -0.64 -7.44
CA GLN A 245 20.28 -1.03 -8.71
C GLN A 245 20.32 0.10 -9.75
N LYS A 246 19.36 1.04 -9.74
CA LYS A 246 19.24 2.16 -10.72
C LYS A 246 19.37 1.72 -12.19
N ASN A 247 18.96 0.50 -12.52
CA ASN A 247 19.19 -0.09 -13.85
C ASN A 247 18.15 0.36 -14.91
N GLU A 248 17.26 1.30 -14.57
CA GLU A 248 16.09 1.62 -15.39
C GLU A 248 15.76 3.13 -15.38
N LYS A 249 14.72 3.52 -16.16
CA LYS A 249 14.14 4.87 -16.17
C LYS A 249 13.85 5.38 -14.75
N PRO A 250 13.90 6.71 -14.53
CA PRO A 250 13.50 7.32 -13.26
C PRO A 250 12.13 6.81 -12.83
N ALA A 251 12.01 6.47 -11.54
CA ALA A 251 10.80 5.94 -10.97
C ALA A 251 10.52 6.59 -9.62
N TYR A 252 9.26 6.96 -9.40
CA TYR A 252 8.83 7.73 -8.24
C TYR A 252 7.63 7.06 -7.57
N LEU A 253 7.77 6.78 -6.28
CA LEU A 253 6.62 6.55 -5.41
C LEU A 253 6.14 7.93 -4.94
N ALA A 254 5.29 8.56 -5.74
CA ALA A 254 4.80 9.92 -5.52
C ALA A 254 3.29 9.92 -5.25
N GLN A 255 2.83 10.98 -4.57
CA GLN A 255 1.41 11.29 -4.36
C GLN A 255 0.54 10.15 -3.79
N HIS A 256 1.16 9.19 -3.11
CA HIS A 256 0.48 8.04 -2.53
C HIS A 256 0.25 8.24 -1.04
N GLN A 257 -0.96 7.91 -0.56
CA GLN A 257 -1.31 7.96 0.87
C GLN A 257 -0.73 6.75 1.62
N LEU A 258 0.59 6.57 1.58
CA LEU A 258 1.29 5.40 2.10
C LEU A 258 0.93 5.09 3.57
N PHE A 259 0.78 6.13 4.40
CA PHE A 259 0.45 5.98 5.82
C PHE A 259 -0.98 5.48 6.09
N ASN A 260 -1.90 5.66 5.14
CA ASN A 260 -3.25 5.11 5.23
C ASN A 260 -3.27 3.62 4.85
N GLN A 261 -2.38 3.20 3.95
CA GLN A 261 -2.22 1.80 3.57
C GLN A 261 -1.36 1.02 4.58
N ILE A 262 -0.33 1.65 5.15
CA ILE A 262 0.69 1.01 5.98
C ILE A 262 0.79 1.73 7.33
N TRP A 263 -0.13 1.40 8.25
CA TRP A 263 -0.23 2.09 9.54
C TRP A 263 1.04 1.97 10.39
N MET A 264 1.80 0.87 10.25
CA MET A 264 3.06 0.68 11.00
C MET A 264 4.12 1.72 10.64
N VAL A 265 4.09 2.26 9.42
CA VAL A 265 4.97 3.37 9.01
C VAL A 265 4.49 4.68 9.62
N LYS A 266 3.17 4.87 9.72
CA LYS A 266 2.55 6.07 10.32
C LYS A 266 2.98 6.28 11.77
N SER A 267 3.19 5.22 12.55
CA SER A 267 3.65 5.33 13.94
C SER A 267 5.10 5.82 14.11
N GLN A 268 5.85 6.00 13.00
CA GLN A 268 7.22 6.51 13.02
C GLN A 268 7.31 8.03 12.80
N ILE A 269 6.17 8.70 12.59
CA ILE A 269 6.04 10.14 12.41
C ILE A 269 4.91 10.68 13.29
N SER A 270 4.90 11.99 13.56
CA SER A 270 3.88 12.64 14.38
C SER A 270 3.34 13.88 13.69
N MET A 271 2.07 14.21 13.91
CA MET A 271 1.61 15.58 13.60
C MET A 271 2.14 16.52 14.68
N LEU A 272 2.54 17.73 14.28
CA LEU A 272 2.79 18.81 15.22
C LEU A 272 1.45 19.18 15.85
N GLY A 273 1.29 18.88 17.13
CA GLY A 273 0.15 19.27 17.94
C GLY A 273 0.22 20.73 18.37
#